data_AF-A0A7Y7NSP9-F1
#
_entry.id   AF-A0A7Y7NSP9-F1
#
_cell.length_a   1.000
_cell.length_b   1.000
_cell.length_c   1.000
_cell.angle_alpha   90.00
_cell.angle_beta   90.00
_cell.angle_gamma   90.00
#
_symmetry.space_group_name_H-M   'P 1'
#
loop_
_entity.id
_entity.type
_entity.pdbx_description
1 polymer ?
#
loop_
_entity_poly.entity_id
_entity_poly.type
_entity_poly.pdbx_seq_one_letter_code
_entity_poly.pdbx_strand_id
1 'polypeptide(L)'
;MATNSAVPLKMLIIDDSLSYVESLYRDVQRFNILLRHAGSLEEGKALFEGGEGSSIVGVILDVKCKKTRQQEVPDSSFITAAIKYFSEKASHLPLVVLTGETDQYSNLKQLYEGTLRVYSKGLNENLMVEFLLSEAEKLDWVKLRLAYPDVFTAIDRFLDKEAEQELLTCLKSLDTSDFTIIKNSLGCLRRLQEKIYLALNRADEELLPKRFVAGELNVVGAYKHLSETGEVERYKIIDRFAELIYKITSDNGAHTPHANPKYPPTRYSVNTVTFAMLDLLLWFGTVMESLQSKNPR
;
A
#
# COMPACT_ATOMS: atom_id res chain seq x y z
N MET A 1 4.78 20.99 -13.78
CA MET A 1 6.00 20.22 -13.50
C MET A 1 5.72 19.40 -12.25
N ALA A 2 5.37 18.13 -12.39
CA ALA A 2 5.16 17.26 -11.25
C ALA A 2 6.52 16.94 -10.63
N THR A 3 6.78 17.44 -9.43
CA THR A 3 7.86 16.92 -8.60
C THR A 3 7.56 15.45 -8.38
N ASN A 4 8.40 14.58 -8.93
CA ASN A 4 8.32 13.15 -8.72
C ASN A 4 8.74 12.86 -7.26
N SER A 5 7.87 13.20 -6.30
CA SER A 5 8.05 12.79 -4.91
C SER A 5 7.67 11.32 -4.86
N ALA A 6 8.64 10.45 -5.13
CA ALA A 6 8.48 9.03 -4.91
C ALA A 6 7.93 8.82 -3.49
N VAL A 7 6.90 7.99 -3.35
CA VAL A 7 6.31 7.69 -2.04
C VAL A 7 7.41 7.10 -1.15
N PRO A 8 7.67 7.66 0.04
CA PRO A 8 8.75 7.19 0.89
C PRO A 8 8.51 5.75 1.35
N LEU A 9 9.56 4.93 1.31
CA LEU A 9 9.51 3.55 1.78
C LEU A 9 9.50 3.53 3.31
N LYS A 10 8.46 2.95 3.90
CA LYS A 10 8.33 2.91 5.36
C LYS A 10 9.04 1.70 5.94
N MET A 11 9.91 1.90 6.91
CA MET A 11 10.60 0.82 7.62
C MET A 11 10.33 0.91 9.12
N LEU A 12 10.21 -0.24 9.78
CA LEU A 12 10.07 -0.32 11.23
C LEU A 12 11.44 -0.46 11.87
N ILE A 13 11.75 0.36 12.86
CA ILE A 13 12.92 0.20 13.72
C ILE A 13 12.47 -0.05 15.17
N ILE A 14 12.97 -1.13 15.76
CA ILE A 14 12.74 -1.47 17.17
C ILE A 14 14.06 -1.32 17.93
N ASP A 15 14.17 -0.24 18.69
CA ASP A 15 15.38 0.18 19.40
C ASP A 15 14.97 1.07 20.59
N ASP A 16 15.49 0.82 21.79
CA ASP A 16 15.14 1.62 22.96
C ASP A 16 15.96 2.92 23.06
N SER A 17 16.97 3.09 22.21
CA SER A 17 17.80 4.30 22.11
C SER A 17 17.20 5.34 21.16
N LEU A 18 16.39 6.26 21.68
CA LEU A 18 15.79 7.34 20.89
C LEU A 18 16.84 8.20 20.17
N SER A 19 17.96 8.51 20.83
CA SER A 19 19.03 9.34 20.24
C SER A 19 19.69 8.67 19.04
N TYR A 20 19.88 7.35 19.08
CA TYR A 20 20.38 6.60 17.93
C TYR A 20 19.36 6.62 16.78
N VAL A 21 18.08 6.38 17.08
CA VAL A 21 17.02 6.38 16.06
C VAL A 21 16.87 7.73 15.38
N GLU A 22 16.95 8.83 16.13
CA GLU A 22 16.95 10.19 15.57
C GLU A 22 18.18 10.44 14.67
N SER A 23 19.34 9.90 15.03
CA SER A 23 20.52 9.97 14.18
C SER A 23 20.32 9.20 12.88
N LEU A 24 19.91 7.93 12.98
CA LEU A 24 19.64 7.09 11.82
C LEU A 24 18.54 7.69 10.94
N TYR A 25 17.51 8.30 11.52
CA TYR A 25 16.45 8.97 10.79
C TYR A 25 17.00 10.04 9.83
N ARG A 26 17.94 10.87 10.28
CA ARG A 26 18.62 11.86 9.43
C ARG A 26 19.41 11.20 8.30
N ASP A 27 20.05 10.07 8.58
CA ASP A 27 20.87 9.36 7.59
C ASP A 27 20.04 8.63 6.54
N VAL A 28 18.84 8.15 6.88
CA VAL A 28 17.97 7.41 5.94
C VAL A 28 17.03 8.30 5.14
N GLN A 29 16.76 9.53 5.61
CA GLN A 29 15.90 10.48 4.88
C GLN A 29 16.38 10.76 3.45
N ARG A 30 17.70 10.83 3.23
CA ARG A 30 18.29 11.02 1.89
C ARG A 30 18.00 9.88 0.91
N PHE A 31 17.58 8.72 1.42
CA PHE A 31 17.18 7.56 0.63
C PHE A 31 15.65 7.47 0.48
N ASN A 32 14.91 8.52 0.84
CA ASN A 32 13.46 8.55 0.83
C ASN A 32 12.84 7.43 1.69
N ILE A 33 13.48 7.09 2.82
CA ILE A 33 12.96 6.15 3.81
C ILE A 33 12.30 6.91 4.95
N LEU A 34 11.13 6.45 5.35
CA LEU A 34 10.42 6.90 6.55
C LEU A 34 10.55 5.84 7.64
N LEU A 35 11.27 6.14 8.72
CA LEU A 35 11.33 5.23 9.87
C LEU A 35 10.09 5.38 10.75
N ARG A 36 9.55 4.24 11.16
CA ARG A 36 8.59 4.09 12.25
C ARG A 36 9.32 3.48 13.42
N HIS A 37 9.37 4.21 14.53
CA HIS A 37 10.11 3.83 15.72
C HIS A 37 9.21 3.14 16.73
N ALA A 38 9.70 2.05 17.31
CA ALA A 38 9.19 1.44 18.52
C ALA A 38 10.32 1.27 19.54
N GLY A 39 10.07 1.65 20.80
CA GLY A 39 11.01 1.47 21.91
C GLY A 39 10.97 0.07 22.55
N SER A 40 10.10 -0.82 22.06
CA SER A 40 9.96 -2.19 22.55
C SER A 40 9.35 -3.12 21.50
N LEU A 41 9.50 -4.44 21.69
CA LEU A 41 8.88 -5.44 20.80
C LEU A 41 7.35 -5.33 20.80
N GLU A 42 6.73 -5.15 21.97
CA GLU A 42 5.29 -4.96 22.10
C GLU A 42 4.78 -3.78 21.26
N GLU A 43 5.48 -2.65 21.32
CA GLU A 43 5.14 -1.48 20.50
C GLU A 43 5.39 -1.74 19.01
N GLY A 44 6.50 -2.41 18.67
CA GLY A 44 6.79 -2.78 17.28
C GLY A 44 5.71 -3.67 16.68
N LYS A 45 5.19 -4.64 17.45
CA LYS A 45 4.04 -5.46 17.05
C LYS A 45 2.79 -4.63 16.87
N ALA A 46 2.47 -3.74 17.80
CA ALA A 46 1.29 -2.88 17.71
C ALA A 46 1.34 -1.96 16.48
N LEU A 47 2.50 -1.40 16.14
CA LEU A 47 2.70 -0.61 14.92
C LEU A 47 2.56 -1.46 13.65
N PHE A 48 3.15 -2.66 13.66
CA PHE A 48 3.09 -3.58 12.53
C PHE A 48 1.70 -4.18 12.27
N GLU A 49 0.92 -4.43 13.32
CA GLU A 49 -0.45 -4.95 13.22
C GLU A 49 -1.48 -3.82 13.02
N GLY A 50 -1.07 -2.58 13.25
CA GLY A 50 -1.92 -1.40 13.17
C GLY A 50 -2.22 -0.90 11.76
N GLY A 51 -2.89 0.26 11.69
CA GLY A 51 -3.31 0.89 10.44
C GLY A 51 -2.18 1.16 9.45
N GLU A 52 -0.97 1.49 9.92
CA GLU A 52 0.17 1.77 9.04
C GLU A 52 1.02 0.53 8.70
N GLY A 53 0.80 -0.58 9.40
CA GLY A 53 1.66 -1.76 9.35
C GLY A 53 1.77 -2.42 7.97
N SER A 54 0.67 -2.41 7.20
CA SER A 54 0.64 -2.96 5.84
C SER A 54 1.51 -2.19 4.83
N SER A 55 1.97 -0.99 5.18
CA SER A 55 2.86 -0.18 4.35
C SER A 55 4.34 -0.31 4.73
N ILE A 56 4.66 -1.11 5.75
CA ILE A 56 6.04 -1.38 6.18
C ILE A 56 6.70 -2.35 5.19
N VAL A 57 7.85 -1.96 4.64
CA VAL A 57 8.61 -2.73 3.64
C VAL A 57 9.89 -3.37 4.19
N GLY A 58 10.20 -3.16 5.46
CA GLY A 58 11.41 -3.70 6.08
C GLY A 58 11.45 -3.46 7.59
N VAL A 59 12.22 -4.28 8.28
CA VAL A 59 12.31 -4.26 9.75
C VAL A 59 13.78 -4.24 10.18
N ILE A 60 14.09 -3.34 11.11
CA ILE A 60 15.39 -3.14 11.74
C ILE A 60 15.24 -3.45 13.22
N LEU A 61 16.01 -4.41 13.72
CA LEU A 61 15.98 -4.83 15.13
C LEU A 61 17.29 -4.48 15.82
N ASP A 62 17.24 -3.76 16.93
CA ASP A 62 18.38 -3.69 17.84
C ASP A 62 18.56 -5.02 18.61
N VAL A 63 19.79 -5.43 18.86
CA VAL A 63 20.06 -6.68 19.60
C VAL A 63 19.58 -6.62 21.06
N LYS A 64 19.66 -5.45 21.70
CA LYS A 64 19.34 -5.24 23.11
C LYS A 64 18.22 -4.21 23.27
N CYS A 65 17.00 -4.65 23.00
CA CYS A 65 15.81 -3.82 23.22
C CYS A 65 14.89 -4.45 24.29
N LYS A 66 13.84 -3.70 24.65
CA LYS A 66 12.80 -4.13 25.59
C LYS A 66 11.78 -5.02 24.88
N LYS A 67 11.26 -6.05 25.54
CA LYS A 67 10.15 -6.89 25.02
C LYS A 67 8.79 -6.24 25.27
N THR A 68 8.60 -5.62 26.43
CA THR A 68 7.36 -4.90 26.78
C THR A 68 7.64 -3.45 27.12
N ARG A 69 6.62 -2.60 27.05
CA ARG A 69 6.75 -1.17 27.35
C ARG A 69 7.16 -0.88 28.79
N GLN A 70 6.75 -1.75 29.72
CA GLN A 70 6.95 -1.57 31.15
C GLN A 70 8.30 -2.12 31.63
N GLN A 71 9.07 -2.80 30.76
CA GLN A 71 10.41 -3.25 31.13
C GLN A 71 11.36 -2.06 31.30
N GLU A 72 12.03 -2.01 32.47
CA GLU A 72 13.03 -0.98 32.75
C GLU A 72 14.33 -1.26 32.00
N VAL A 73 14.75 -2.53 31.94
CA VAL A 73 16.04 -2.96 31.37
C VAL A 73 15.84 -3.86 30.14
N PRO A 74 16.65 -3.70 29.07
CA PRO A 74 16.64 -4.59 27.92
C PRO A 74 16.91 -6.05 28.27
N ASP A 75 16.32 -6.97 27.50
CA ASP A 75 16.47 -8.41 27.69
C ASP A 75 17.13 -9.03 26.45
N SER A 76 18.21 -9.78 26.64
CA SER A 76 18.88 -10.55 25.57
C SER A 76 17.95 -11.52 24.83
N SER A 77 16.84 -11.94 25.44
CA SER A 77 15.81 -12.77 24.79
C SER A 77 14.92 -11.99 23.82
N PHE A 78 15.03 -10.66 23.78
CA PHE A 78 14.33 -9.79 22.82
C PHE A 78 14.58 -10.24 21.39
N ILE A 79 15.85 -10.36 20.99
CA ILE A 79 16.20 -10.57 19.60
C ILE A 79 15.62 -11.88 19.05
N THR A 80 15.70 -12.94 19.86
CA THR A 80 15.11 -14.25 19.54
C THR A 80 13.58 -14.15 19.41
N ALA A 81 12.92 -13.42 20.32
CA ALA A 81 11.47 -13.22 20.27
C ALA A 81 11.02 -12.38 19.08
N ALA A 82 11.80 -11.35 18.72
CA ALA A 82 11.54 -10.47 17.59
C ALA A 82 11.71 -11.20 16.25
N ILE A 83 12.84 -11.91 16.08
CA ILE A 83 13.10 -12.74 14.88
C ILE A 83 12.00 -13.78 14.72
N LYS A 84 11.62 -14.50 15.79
CA LYS A 84 10.54 -15.48 15.72
C LYS A 84 9.23 -14.84 15.25
N TYR A 85 8.84 -13.70 15.82
CA TYR A 85 7.61 -13.03 15.44
C TYR A 85 7.61 -12.59 13.97
N PHE A 86 8.66 -11.90 13.51
CA PHE A 86 8.70 -11.37 12.15
C PHE A 86 8.94 -12.46 11.09
N SER A 87 9.66 -13.55 11.42
CA SER A 87 9.74 -14.71 10.53
C SER A 87 8.40 -15.44 10.38
N GLU A 88 7.53 -15.44 11.39
CA GLU A 88 6.19 -16.03 11.31
C GLU A 88 5.17 -15.10 10.64
N LYS A 89 5.18 -13.81 10.97
CA LYS A 89 4.16 -12.83 10.55
C LYS A 89 4.52 -12.04 9.30
N ALA A 90 5.81 -11.91 9.01
CA ALA A 90 6.34 -11.03 7.98
C ALA A 90 7.52 -11.66 7.24
N SER A 91 7.46 -12.98 6.99
CA SER A 91 8.53 -13.76 6.33
C SER A 91 8.98 -13.20 4.98
N HIS A 92 8.12 -12.43 4.33
CA HIS A 92 8.38 -11.79 3.05
C HIS A 92 9.14 -10.47 3.18
N LEU A 93 9.19 -9.84 4.37
CA LEU A 93 9.88 -8.56 4.55
C LEU A 93 11.37 -8.77 4.83
N PRO A 94 12.25 -7.92 4.28
CA PRO A 94 13.64 -7.90 4.70
C PRO A 94 13.77 -7.52 6.18
N LEU A 95 14.56 -8.32 6.90
CA LEU A 95 14.82 -8.19 8.32
C LEU A 95 16.33 -8.06 8.55
N VAL A 96 16.73 -7.05 9.30
CA VAL A 96 18.13 -6.83 9.68
C VAL A 96 18.28 -6.65 11.18
N VAL A 97 19.46 -6.96 11.68
CA VAL A 97 19.83 -6.84 13.09
C VAL A 97 20.97 -5.83 13.24
N LEU A 98 20.86 -4.92 14.20
CA LEU A 98 21.86 -3.90 14.54
C LEU A 98 22.40 -4.10 15.94
N THR A 99 23.70 -3.89 16.12
CA THR A 99 24.34 -3.85 17.45
C THR A 99 25.48 -2.85 17.53
N GLY A 100 25.64 -2.20 18.67
CA GLY A 100 26.78 -1.34 18.98
C GLY A 100 27.95 -2.06 19.65
N GLU A 101 27.79 -3.33 20.05
CA GLU A 101 28.82 -4.08 20.78
C GLU A 101 29.64 -4.95 19.80
N THR A 102 30.96 -4.72 19.73
CA THR A 102 31.87 -5.40 18.79
C THR A 102 31.91 -6.92 18.97
N ASP A 103 31.88 -7.38 20.22
CA ASP A 103 31.91 -8.81 20.53
C ASP A 103 30.58 -9.47 20.15
N GLN A 104 29.46 -8.77 20.38
CA GLN A 104 28.14 -9.25 19.97
C GLN A 104 28.01 -9.26 18.45
N TYR A 105 28.52 -8.25 17.76
CA TYR A 105 28.52 -8.19 16.31
C TYR A 105 29.19 -9.43 15.72
N SER A 106 30.40 -9.77 16.18
CA SER A 106 31.17 -10.90 15.66
C SER A 106 30.44 -12.23 15.89
N ASN A 107 29.93 -12.43 17.12
CA ASN A 107 29.21 -13.66 17.49
C ASN A 107 27.88 -13.81 16.73
N LEU A 108 27.09 -12.74 16.63
CA LEU A 108 25.78 -12.79 15.96
C LEU A 108 25.91 -12.91 14.46
N LYS A 109 26.91 -12.26 13.86
CA LYS A 109 27.20 -12.38 12.43
C LYS A 109 27.54 -13.81 12.06
N GLN A 110 28.30 -14.52 12.91
CA GLN A 110 28.58 -15.95 12.72
C GLN A 110 27.34 -16.80 12.98
N LEU A 111 26.58 -16.53 14.05
CA LEU A 111 25.38 -17.29 14.40
C LEU A 111 24.29 -17.25 13.32
N TYR A 112 24.12 -16.09 12.68
CA TYR A 112 23.09 -15.85 11.66
C TYR A 112 23.63 -15.87 10.23
N GLU A 113 24.83 -16.40 10.02
CA GLU A 113 25.41 -16.51 8.69
C GLU A 113 24.46 -17.24 7.73
N GLY A 114 24.17 -16.62 6.59
CA GLY A 114 23.23 -17.15 5.59
C GLY A 114 21.74 -17.03 5.93
N THR A 115 21.37 -16.53 7.12
CA THR A 115 19.95 -16.38 7.53
C THR A 115 19.53 -14.94 7.78
N LEU A 116 20.31 -14.15 8.53
CA LEU A 116 20.03 -12.73 8.80
C LEU A 116 21.27 -11.88 8.60
N ARG A 117 21.05 -10.64 8.15
CA ARG A 117 22.12 -9.64 8.05
C ARG A 117 22.27 -8.93 9.38
N VAL A 118 23.47 -9.00 9.95
CA VAL A 118 23.85 -8.28 11.17
C VAL A 118 24.79 -7.14 10.80
N TYR A 119 24.50 -5.94 11.30
CA TYR A 119 25.24 -4.70 11.03
C TYR A 119 25.72 -4.05 12.35
N SER A 120 26.86 -3.37 12.29
CA SER A 120 27.39 -2.62 13.42
C SER A 120 26.91 -1.16 13.38
N LYS A 121 26.34 -0.69 14.50
CA LYS A 121 26.00 0.73 14.71
C LYS A 121 27.27 1.59 14.69
N GLY A 122 27.20 2.72 14.01
CA GLY A 122 28.28 3.68 13.77
C GLY A 122 29.19 3.34 12.58
N LEU A 123 29.02 2.17 11.95
CA LEU A 123 29.94 1.69 10.90
C LEU A 123 29.24 1.23 9.63
N ASN A 124 28.06 0.62 9.71
CA ASN A 124 27.46 -0.12 8.59
C ASN A 124 26.04 0.33 8.22
N GLU A 125 25.58 1.49 8.71
CA GLU A 125 24.22 2.00 8.43
C GLU A 125 23.95 2.13 6.94
N ASN A 126 24.89 2.67 6.16
CA ASN A 126 24.70 2.82 4.72
C ASN A 126 24.51 1.46 4.02
N LEU A 127 25.34 0.47 4.38
CA LEU A 127 25.24 -0.88 3.83
C LEU A 127 23.92 -1.56 4.22
N MET A 128 23.48 -1.35 5.47
CA MET A 128 22.19 -1.83 5.95
C MET A 128 21.04 -1.24 5.14
N VAL A 129 21.07 0.08 4.92
CA VAL A 129 20.04 0.82 4.17
C VAL A 129 20.01 0.37 2.71
N GLU A 130 21.15 0.28 2.05
CA GLU A 130 21.25 -0.22 0.67
C GLU A 130 20.68 -1.64 0.54
N PHE A 131 21.01 -2.52 1.48
CA PHE A 131 20.44 -3.87 1.51
C PHE A 131 18.91 -3.84 1.67
N LEU A 132 18.39 -3.11 2.66
CA LEU A 132 16.95 -3.01 2.92
C LEU A 132 16.20 -2.46 1.70
N LEU A 133 16.72 -1.43 1.05
CA LEU A 133 16.14 -0.87 -0.18
C LEU A 133 16.11 -1.93 -1.28
N SER A 134 17.25 -2.58 -1.55
CA SER A 134 17.37 -3.57 -2.62
C SER A 134 16.44 -4.78 -2.43
N GLU A 135 16.20 -5.20 -1.19
CA GLU A 135 15.26 -6.28 -0.89
C GLU A 135 13.80 -5.81 -0.89
N ALA A 136 13.52 -4.60 -0.38
CA ALA A 136 12.18 -4.01 -0.42
C ALA A 136 11.69 -3.84 -1.87
N GLU A 137 12.57 -3.41 -2.78
CA GLU A 137 12.26 -3.26 -4.21
C GLU A 137 11.99 -4.59 -4.92
N LYS A 138 12.36 -5.73 -4.33
CA LYS A 138 12.00 -7.05 -4.85
C LYS A 138 10.57 -7.45 -4.53
N LEU A 139 9.93 -6.82 -3.54
CA LEU A 139 8.55 -7.11 -3.16
C LEU A 139 7.60 -6.65 -4.27
N ASP A 140 6.77 -7.57 -4.78
CA ASP A 140 5.94 -7.26 -5.95
C ASP A 140 4.95 -6.12 -5.71
N TRP A 141 4.40 -6.02 -4.50
CA TRP A 141 3.51 -4.90 -4.15
C TRP A 141 4.26 -3.56 -4.08
N VAL A 142 5.54 -3.56 -3.67
CA VAL A 142 6.38 -2.35 -3.68
C VAL A 142 6.68 -1.93 -5.11
N LYS A 143 7.06 -2.86 -5.99
CA LYS A 143 7.26 -2.58 -7.42
C LYS A 143 6.04 -1.91 -8.04
N LEU A 144 4.84 -2.43 -7.74
CA LEU A 144 3.59 -1.87 -8.24
C LEU A 144 3.31 -0.47 -7.68
N ARG A 145 3.56 -0.24 -6.39
CA ARG A 145 3.40 1.09 -5.79
C ARG A 145 4.40 2.11 -6.35
N LEU A 146 5.61 1.68 -6.67
CA LEU A 146 6.63 2.52 -7.31
C LEU A 146 6.31 2.78 -8.79
N ALA A 147 5.63 1.85 -9.47
CA ALA A 147 5.21 2.02 -10.86
C ALA A 147 4.02 2.98 -11.04
N TYR A 148 3.14 3.09 -10.02
CA TYR A 148 1.92 3.90 -10.07
C TYR A 148 1.74 4.79 -8.81
N PRO A 149 2.75 5.62 -8.46
CA PRO A 149 2.80 6.28 -7.15
C PRO A 149 1.68 7.29 -6.91
N ASP A 150 1.25 7.98 -7.96
CA ASP A 150 0.15 8.95 -7.97
C ASP A 150 -1.22 8.30 -7.69
N VAL A 151 -1.49 7.15 -8.31
CA VAL A 151 -2.71 6.37 -8.06
C VAL A 151 -2.77 5.88 -6.63
N PHE A 152 -1.69 5.30 -6.12
CA PHE A 152 -1.67 4.82 -4.72
C PHE A 152 -1.72 5.96 -3.71
N THR A 153 -1.22 7.15 -4.06
CA THR A 153 -1.40 8.36 -3.24
C THR A 153 -2.87 8.74 -3.11
N ALA A 154 -3.65 8.66 -4.20
CA ALA A 154 -5.08 8.91 -4.15
C ALA A 154 -5.83 7.87 -3.29
N ILE A 155 -5.46 6.59 -3.40
CA ILE A 155 -6.02 5.52 -2.56
C ILE A 155 -5.71 5.75 -1.09
N ASP A 156 -4.44 5.96 -0.73
CA ASP A 156 -4.02 6.13 0.66
C ASP A 156 -4.72 7.31 1.36
N ARG A 157 -5.02 8.38 0.61
CA ARG A 157 -5.63 9.60 1.15
C ARG A 157 -7.15 9.52 1.26
N PHE A 158 -7.82 8.82 0.34
CA PHE A 158 -9.26 8.97 0.13
C PHE A 158 -10.04 7.65 0.15
N LEU A 159 -9.36 6.51 0.15
CA LEU A 159 -9.96 5.17 0.16
C LEU A 159 -9.40 4.33 1.32
N ASP A 160 -9.77 3.06 1.38
CA ASP A 160 -9.38 2.11 2.42
C ASP A 160 -8.39 1.05 1.93
N LYS A 161 -7.86 0.25 2.87
CA LYS A 161 -6.93 -0.85 2.54
C LYS A 161 -7.53 -1.90 1.61
N GLU A 162 -8.85 -2.08 1.65
CA GLU A 162 -9.50 -3.02 0.73
C GLU A 162 -9.40 -2.53 -0.71
N ALA A 163 -9.59 -1.22 -0.95
CA ALA A 163 -9.39 -0.63 -2.28
C ALA A 163 -7.96 -0.83 -2.79
N GLU A 164 -6.95 -0.67 -1.93
CA GLU A 164 -5.56 -0.95 -2.25
C GLU A 164 -5.37 -2.41 -2.67
N GLN A 165 -5.90 -3.36 -1.90
CA GLN A 165 -5.78 -4.79 -2.21
C GLN A 165 -6.51 -5.17 -3.49
N GLU A 166 -7.66 -4.57 -3.77
CA GLU A 166 -8.39 -4.74 -5.04
C GLU A 166 -7.54 -4.31 -6.22
N LEU A 167 -6.91 -3.12 -6.16
CA LEU A 167 -6.04 -2.63 -7.22
C LEU A 167 -4.78 -3.50 -7.38
N LEU A 168 -4.11 -3.83 -6.28
CA LEU A 168 -2.91 -4.69 -6.31
C LEU A 168 -3.22 -6.06 -6.92
N THR A 169 -4.38 -6.63 -6.61
CA THR A 169 -4.81 -7.91 -7.20
C THR A 169 -4.92 -7.81 -8.72
N CYS A 170 -5.55 -6.75 -9.23
CA CYS A 170 -5.71 -6.52 -10.67
C CYS A 170 -4.40 -6.24 -11.39
N LEU A 171 -3.49 -5.49 -10.75
CA LEU A 171 -2.18 -5.17 -11.33
C LEU A 171 -1.26 -6.40 -11.37
N LYS A 172 -1.33 -7.29 -10.38
CA LYS A 172 -0.57 -8.56 -10.38
C LYS A 172 -1.06 -9.55 -11.43
N SER A 173 -2.31 -9.43 -11.86
CA SER A 173 -2.95 -10.38 -12.77
C SER A 173 -3.01 -9.92 -14.24
N LEU A 174 -2.39 -8.79 -14.61
CA LEU A 174 -2.47 -8.22 -15.97
C LEU A 174 -2.11 -9.21 -17.09
N ASP A 175 -1.11 -10.07 -16.87
CA ASP A 175 -0.63 -11.00 -17.90
C ASP A 175 -1.34 -12.36 -17.88
N THR A 176 -2.30 -12.58 -16.98
CA THR A 176 -2.98 -13.86 -16.86
C THR A 176 -3.91 -14.14 -18.03
N SER A 177 -3.96 -15.39 -18.47
CA SER A 177 -4.97 -15.88 -19.42
C SER A 177 -6.02 -16.77 -18.76
N ASP A 178 -5.92 -16.97 -17.43
CA ASP A 178 -6.88 -17.76 -16.67
C ASP A 178 -8.22 -17.01 -16.54
N PHE A 179 -9.29 -17.64 -17.03
CA PHE A 179 -10.61 -17.04 -17.05
C PHE A 179 -11.18 -16.75 -15.65
N THR A 180 -10.88 -17.59 -14.66
CA THR A 180 -11.31 -17.38 -13.28
C THR A 180 -10.62 -16.16 -12.69
N ILE A 181 -9.30 -16.02 -12.92
CA ILE A 181 -8.54 -14.85 -12.47
C ILE A 181 -9.01 -13.58 -13.19
N ILE A 182 -9.31 -13.66 -14.50
CA ILE A 182 -9.89 -12.55 -15.27
C ILE A 182 -11.22 -12.10 -14.65
N LYS A 183 -12.15 -13.04 -14.41
CA LYS A 183 -13.45 -12.74 -13.81
C LYS A 183 -13.31 -12.09 -12.43
N ASN A 184 -12.45 -12.64 -11.59
CA ASN A 184 -12.18 -12.09 -10.26
C ASN A 184 -11.58 -10.68 -10.33
N SER A 185 -10.66 -10.43 -11.26
CA SER A 185 -10.06 -9.11 -11.48
C SER A 185 -11.11 -8.08 -11.91
N LEU A 186 -12.01 -8.45 -12.83
CA LEU A 186 -13.13 -7.58 -13.22
C LEU A 186 -14.08 -7.32 -12.04
N GLY A 187 -14.32 -8.31 -11.18
CA GLY A 187 -15.07 -8.14 -9.93
C GLY A 187 -14.39 -7.17 -8.94
N CYS A 188 -13.06 -7.21 -8.82
CA CYS A 188 -12.29 -6.25 -8.03
C CYS A 188 -12.42 -4.82 -8.60
N LEU A 189 -12.27 -4.66 -9.92
CA LEU A 189 -12.42 -3.35 -10.58
C LEU A 189 -13.83 -2.80 -10.41
N ARG A 190 -14.86 -3.66 -10.42
CA ARG A 190 -16.23 -3.25 -10.10
C ARG A 190 -16.31 -2.62 -8.72
N ARG A 191 -15.91 -3.35 -7.68
CA ARG A 191 -15.97 -2.89 -6.28
C ARG A 191 -15.13 -1.64 -6.04
N LEU A 192 -13.97 -1.54 -6.68
CA LEU A 192 -13.13 -0.35 -6.63
C LEU A 192 -13.86 0.89 -7.22
N GLN A 193 -14.56 0.71 -8.34
CA GLN A 193 -15.41 1.76 -8.91
C GLN A 193 -16.51 2.20 -7.93
N GLU A 194 -17.12 1.24 -7.22
CA GLU A 194 -18.16 1.51 -6.24
C GLU A 194 -17.62 2.31 -5.04
N LYS A 195 -16.45 1.93 -4.53
CA LYS A 195 -15.75 2.64 -3.44
C LYS A 195 -15.44 4.09 -3.80
N ILE A 196 -15.08 4.39 -5.06
CA ILE A 196 -14.89 5.77 -5.55
C ILE A 196 -16.17 6.59 -5.37
N TYR A 197 -17.32 6.10 -5.86
CA TYR A 197 -18.58 6.85 -5.76
C TYR A 197 -19.07 6.97 -4.31
N LEU A 198 -18.92 5.93 -3.49
CA LEU A 198 -19.22 6.00 -2.06
C LEU A 198 -18.34 7.03 -1.35
N ALA A 199 -17.07 7.16 -1.74
CA ALA A 199 -16.18 8.19 -1.19
C ALA A 199 -16.61 9.60 -1.64
N LEU A 200 -16.96 9.79 -2.92
CA LEU A 200 -17.46 11.08 -3.42
C LEU A 200 -18.72 11.54 -2.68
N ASN A 201 -19.72 10.66 -2.52
CA ASN A 201 -20.93 10.99 -1.78
C ASN A 201 -20.65 11.34 -0.30
N ARG A 202 -19.75 10.59 0.36
CA ARG A 202 -19.36 10.88 1.75
C ARG A 202 -18.63 12.21 1.90
N ALA A 203 -17.89 12.63 0.88
CA ALA A 203 -17.17 13.89 0.87
C ALA A 203 -18.11 15.07 0.61
N ASP A 204 -19.04 14.92 -0.34
CA ASP A 204 -19.99 15.94 -0.72
C ASP A 204 -21.27 15.32 -1.33
N GLU A 205 -22.38 15.44 -0.62
CA GLU A 205 -23.69 14.95 -1.06
C GLU A 205 -24.31 15.78 -2.18
N GLU A 206 -23.87 17.03 -2.38
CA GLU A 206 -24.30 17.85 -3.52
C GLU A 206 -23.60 17.40 -4.80
N LEU A 207 -22.31 17.03 -4.69
CA LEU A 207 -21.52 16.49 -5.80
C LEU A 207 -22.06 15.13 -6.27
N LEU A 208 -22.33 14.23 -5.34
CA LEU A 208 -22.96 12.95 -5.65
C LEU A 208 -24.12 12.67 -4.68
N PRO A 209 -25.37 12.92 -5.10
CA PRO A 209 -26.55 12.76 -4.26
C PRO A 209 -26.78 11.36 -3.70
N LYS A 210 -27.27 11.31 -2.45
CA LYS A 210 -27.62 10.07 -1.72
C LYS A 210 -28.46 9.09 -2.52
N ARG A 211 -29.37 9.56 -3.38
CA ARG A 211 -30.23 8.69 -4.22
C ARG A 211 -29.46 7.72 -5.10
N PHE A 212 -28.19 8.00 -5.43
CA PHE A 212 -27.36 7.12 -6.24
C PHE A 212 -26.65 6.05 -5.40
N VAL A 213 -26.43 6.30 -4.11
CA VAL A 213 -25.68 5.42 -3.21
C VAL A 213 -26.55 4.78 -2.11
N ALA A 214 -27.82 5.17 -1.99
CA ALA A 214 -28.74 4.64 -1.01
C ALA A 214 -29.20 3.24 -1.40
N GLY A 215 -28.88 2.25 -0.56
CA GLY A 215 -29.16 0.85 -0.86
C GLY A 215 -28.10 0.26 -1.79
N GLU A 216 -28.52 -0.36 -2.90
CA GLU A 216 -27.59 -0.83 -3.93
C GLU A 216 -27.08 0.35 -4.76
N LEU A 217 -25.76 0.46 -4.90
CA LEU A 217 -25.14 1.59 -5.59
C LEU A 217 -25.50 1.59 -7.09
N ASN A 218 -26.24 2.62 -7.51
CA ASN A 218 -26.56 2.86 -8.91
C ASN A 218 -25.40 3.55 -9.63
N VAL A 219 -24.40 2.77 -10.02
CA VAL A 219 -23.20 3.31 -10.70
C VAL A 219 -23.54 3.99 -12.03
N VAL A 220 -24.52 3.48 -12.79
CA VAL A 220 -24.97 4.14 -14.02
C VAL A 220 -25.52 5.52 -13.75
N GLY A 221 -26.35 5.65 -12.72
CA GLY A 221 -26.88 6.93 -12.27
C GLY A 221 -25.76 7.86 -11.80
N ALA A 222 -24.81 7.34 -11.04
CA ALA A 222 -23.71 8.12 -10.48
C ALA A 222 -22.82 8.75 -11.56
N TYR A 223 -22.27 7.95 -12.50
CA TYR A 223 -21.39 8.53 -13.52
C TYR A 223 -22.14 9.43 -14.50
N LYS A 224 -23.39 9.10 -14.85
CA LYS A 224 -24.21 9.98 -15.72
C LYS A 224 -24.50 11.32 -15.05
N HIS A 225 -24.82 11.29 -13.75
CA HIS A 225 -25.09 12.50 -12.99
C HIS A 225 -23.88 13.45 -13.01
N LEU A 226 -22.69 12.92 -12.73
CA LEU A 226 -21.44 13.71 -12.76
C LEU A 226 -21.18 14.32 -14.15
N SER A 227 -21.49 13.59 -15.22
CA SER A 227 -21.37 14.10 -16.59
C SER A 227 -22.45 15.12 -16.95
N GLU A 228 -23.66 15.00 -16.40
CA GLU A 228 -24.79 15.92 -16.63
C GLU A 228 -24.66 17.23 -15.85
N THR A 229 -24.03 17.20 -14.66
CA THR A 229 -23.74 18.39 -13.86
C THR A 229 -22.47 19.12 -14.32
N GLY A 230 -21.70 18.53 -15.23
CA GLY A 230 -20.47 19.11 -15.77
C GLY A 230 -19.21 18.89 -14.92
N GLU A 231 -19.32 18.11 -13.84
CA GLU A 231 -18.19 17.69 -13.00
C GLU A 231 -17.24 16.75 -13.75
N VAL A 232 -17.80 16.00 -14.70
CA VAL A 232 -17.05 15.25 -15.71
C VAL A 232 -17.43 15.78 -17.09
N GLU A 233 -16.44 16.10 -17.93
CA GLU A 233 -16.72 16.52 -19.29
C GLU A 233 -17.27 15.36 -20.13
N ARG A 234 -18.51 15.52 -20.60
CA ARG A 234 -19.21 14.50 -21.38
C ARG A 234 -18.44 14.09 -22.63
N TYR A 235 -18.40 12.79 -22.89
CA TYR A 235 -17.71 12.13 -24.00
C TYR A 235 -16.19 12.21 -23.99
N LYS A 236 -15.58 12.74 -22.92
CA LYS A 236 -14.12 12.71 -22.72
C LYS A 236 -13.68 11.45 -22.00
N ILE A 237 -12.37 11.36 -21.78
CA ILE A 237 -11.68 10.18 -21.27
C ILE A 237 -12.35 9.65 -20.00
N ILE A 238 -12.55 10.49 -18.99
CA ILE A 238 -13.12 10.07 -17.71
C ILE A 238 -14.57 9.56 -17.84
N ASP A 239 -15.43 10.29 -18.58
CA ASP A 239 -16.82 9.86 -18.85
C ASP A 239 -16.85 8.49 -19.57
N ARG A 240 -16.03 8.34 -20.62
CA ARG A 240 -15.93 7.10 -21.38
C ARG A 240 -15.36 5.95 -20.57
N PHE A 241 -14.38 6.21 -19.72
CA PHE A 241 -13.75 5.20 -18.88
C PHE A 241 -14.68 4.76 -17.75
N ALA A 242 -15.40 5.67 -17.11
CA ALA A 242 -16.41 5.32 -16.11
C ALA A 242 -17.50 4.39 -16.69
N GLU A 243 -17.99 4.70 -17.90
CA GLU A 243 -18.95 3.85 -18.62
C GLU A 243 -18.34 2.49 -19.03
N LEU A 244 -17.11 2.50 -19.58
CA LEU A 244 -16.42 1.30 -20.03
C LEU A 244 -16.17 0.31 -18.89
N ILE A 245 -15.64 0.80 -17.77
CA ILE A 245 -15.40 0.01 -16.56
C ILE A 245 -16.70 -0.62 -16.10
N TYR A 246 -17.77 0.18 -16.01
CA TYR A 246 -19.08 -0.32 -15.60
C TYR A 246 -19.54 -1.47 -16.49
N LYS A 247 -19.60 -1.26 -17.81
CA LYS A 247 -20.15 -2.26 -18.74
C LYS A 247 -19.36 -3.57 -18.71
N ILE A 248 -18.04 -3.48 -18.83
CA ILE A 248 -17.20 -4.69 -18.89
C ILE A 248 -17.25 -5.46 -17.57
N THR A 249 -17.17 -4.76 -16.43
CA THR A 249 -17.12 -5.43 -15.12
C THR A 249 -18.48 -5.96 -14.67
N SER A 250 -19.57 -5.28 -15.02
CA SER A 250 -20.94 -5.71 -14.71
C SER A 250 -21.31 -6.97 -15.49
N ASP A 251 -21.06 -6.97 -16.81
CA ASP A 251 -21.44 -8.07 -17.71
C ASP A 251 -20.60 -9.34 -17.53
N ASN A 252 -19.38 -9.22 -17.00
CA ASN A 252 -18.40 -10.32 -16.98
C ASN A 252 -17.77 -10.62 -15.62
N GLY A 253 -18.01 -9.78 -14.60
CA GLY A 253 -17.47 -9.94 -13.25
C GLY A 253 -18.57 -10.15 -12.20
N ALA A 254 -19.48 -9.18 -12.09
CA ALA A 254 -20.46 -9.11 -11.01
C ALA A 254 -21.76 -9.89 -11.29
N HIS A 255 -22.29 -9.78 -12.51
CA HIS A 255 -23.43 -10.58 -12.93
C HIS A 255 -22.94 -11.72 -13.81
N THR A 256 -23.47 -12.93 -13.60
CA THR A 256 -23.22 -14.12 -14.41
C THR A 256 -24.36 -14.40 -15.42
N PRO A 257 -24.92 -13.43 -16.18
CA PRO A 257 -26.00 -13.75 -17.10
C PRO A 257 -25.48 -14.56 -18.30
N HIS A 258 -24.16 -14.63 -18.50
CA HIS A 258 -23.54 -15.32 -19.62
C HIS A 258 -22.46 -16.26 -19.11
N ALA A 259 -22.82 -17.49 -18.74
CA ALA A 259 -21.85 -18.54 -18.44
C ALA A 259 -20.91 -18.84 -19.63
N ASN A 260 -21.29 -18.41 -20.85
CA ASN A 260 -20.51 -18.49 -22.08
C ASN A 260 -20.81 -17.28 -22.99
N PRO A 261 -20.23 -16.09 -22.74
CA PRO A 261 -20.39 -14.97 -23.67
C PRO A 261 -19.79 -15.35 -25.04
N LYS A 262 -20.41 -14.88 -26.13
CA LYS A 262 -19.87 -15.10 -27.50
C LYS A 262 -18.43 -14.59 -27.65
N TYR A 263 -18.09 -13.53 -26.90
CA TYR A 263 -16.77 -12.95 -26.83
C TYR A 263 -16.38 -12.79 -25.35
N PRO A 264 -15.73 -13.78 -24.73
CA PRO A 264 -15.32 -13.68 -23.34
C PRO A 264 -14.23 -12.61 -23.16
N PRO A 265 -14.17 -11.99 -21.97
CA PRO A 265 -13.06 -11.10 -21.64
C PRO A 265 -11.73 -11.86 -21.73
N THR A 266 -10.72 -11.15 -22.21
CA THR A 266 -9.35 -11.65 -22.30
C THR A 266 -8.45 -10.86 -21.37
N ARG A 267 -7.17 -11.23 -21.27
CA ARG A 267 -6.14 -10.42 -20.61
C ARG A 267 -6.13 -8.97 -21.09
N TYR A 268 -6.36 -8.75 -22.38
CA TYR A 268 -6.39 -7.40 -22.95
C TYR A 268 -7.62 -6.59 -22.48
N SER A 269 -8.75 -7.27 -22.26
CA SER A 269 -9.94 -6.65 -21.67
C SER A 269 -9.67 -6.21 -20.24
N VAL A 270 -9.02 -7.07 -19.42
CA VAL A 270 -8.62 -6.72 -18.05
C VAL A 270 -7.64 -5.56 -18.06
N ASN A 271 -6.58 -5.60 -18.89
CA ASN A 271 -5.60 -4.51 -18.98
C ASN A 271 -6.28 -3.18 -19.32
N THR A 272 -7.16 -3.19 -20.33
CA THR A 272 -7.91 -2.00 -20.74
C THR A 272 -8.70 -1.40 -19.58
N VAL A 273 -9.45 -2.23 -18.84
CA VAL A 273 -10.26 -1.77 -17.71
C VAL A 273 -9.39 -1.33 -16.53
N THR A 274 -8.30 -2.05 -16.25
CA THR A 274 -7.36 -1.68 -15.18
C THR A 274 -6.73 -0.32 -15.45
N PHE A 275 -6.23 -0.06 -16.66
CA PHE A 275 -5.66 1.25 -17.00
C PHE A 275 -6.71 2.37 -17.00
N ALA A 276 -7.91 2.09 -17.50
CA ALA A 276 -9.03 3.04 -17.39
C ALA A 276 -9.38 3.36 -15.93
N MET A 277 -9.25 2.39 -15.02
CA MET A 277 -9.45 2.58 -13.59
C MET A 277 -8.36 3.45 -12.97
N LEU A 278 -7.10 3.33 -13.42
CA LEU A 278 -6.02 4.22 -12.96
C LEU A 278 -6.35 5.68 -13.27
N ASP A 279 -6.77 5.99 -14.50
CA ASP A 279 -7.20 7.34 -14.88
C ASP A 279 -8.41 7.82 -14.07
N LEU A 280 -9.38 6.94 -13.80
CA LEU A 280 -10.53 7.27 -12.96
C LEU A 280 -10.10 7.59 -11.52
N LEU A 281 -9.14 6.86 -10.95
CA LEU A 281 -8.58 7.12 -9.62
C LEU A 281 -7.81 8.44 -9.56
N LEU A 282 -7.07 8.79 -10.61
CA LEU A 282 -6.36 10.08 -10.70
C LEU A 282 -7.33 11.26 -10.76
N TRP A 283 -8.38 11.15 -11.58
CA TRP A 283 -9.47 12.14 -11.59
C TRP A 283 -10.13 12.24 -10.22
N PHE A 284 -10.49 11.11 -9.61
CA PHE A 284 -11.10 11.06 -8.29
C PHE A 284 -10.22 11.75 -7.23
N GLY A 285 -8.92 11.46 -7.22
CA GLY A 285 -7.97 12.12 -6.32
C GLY A 285 -7.97 13.64 -6.48
N THR A 286 -7.96 14.12 -7.72
CA THR A 286 -8.01 15.56 -8.04
C THR A 286 -9.29 16.22 -7.52
N VAL A 287 -10.44 15.56 -7.69
CA VAL A 287 -11.74 16.06 -7.19
C VAL A 287 -11.73 16.13 -5.66
N MET A 288 -11.26 15.08 -4.99
CA MET A 288 -11.21 15.02 -3.52
C MET A 288 -10.28 16.07 -2.92
N GLU A 289 -9.14 16.34 -3.56
CA GLU A 289 -8.24 17.43 -3.16
C GLU A 289 -8.91 18.80 -3.28
N SER A 290 -9.63 19.04 -4.38
CA SER A 290 -10.39 20.28 -4.58
C SER A 290 -11.43 20.47 -3.47
N LEU A 291 -12.18 19.42 -3.11
CA LEU A 291 -13.15 19.47 -2.01
C LEU A 291 -12.50 19.77 -0.65
N GLN A 292 -11.35 19.15 -0.35
CA GLN A 292 -10.60 19.44 0.88
C GLN A 292 -10.09 20.88 0.92
N SER A 293 -9.65 21.43 -0.21
CA SER A 293 -9.16 22.81 -0.28
C SER A 293 -10.27 23.87 -0.08
N LYS A 294 -11.51 23.55 -0.47
CA LYS A 294 -12.69 24.43 -0.29
C LYS A 294 -13.21 24.41 1.14
N ASN A 295 -13.00 23.32 1.87
CA ASN A 295 -13.41 23.13 3.26
C ASN A 295 -12.21 22.75 4.15
N PRO A 296 -11.24 23.67 4.36
CA PRO A 296 -10.14 23.42 5.28
C PRO A 296 -10.72 23.26 6.69
N ARG A 297 -10.63 22.04 7.23
CA ARG A 297 -10.95 21.77 8.64
C ARG A 297 -9.94 22.41 9.56
#